data_AF-A0A8I1DSZ3-F1
#
_entry.id   AF-A0A8I1DSZ3-F1
#
_cell.length_a   1.000
_cell.length_b   1.000
_cell.length_c   1.000
_cell.angle_alpha   90.00
_cell.angle_beta   90.00
_cell.angle_gamma   90.00
#
_symmetry.space_group_name_H-M   'P 1'
#
loop_
_entity.id
_entity.type
_entity.pdbx_description
1 polymer ?
#
loop_
_entity_poly.entity_id
_entity_poly.type
_entity_poly.pdbx_seq_one_letter_code
_entity_poly.pdbx_strand_id
1 'polypeptide(L)'
;MKTEQPLWGRGVMVSPQRFQQQAAYSAWSAECIARLGLSHPWGMIDATFESDALKLGRLQARHLHIRFPDGTLIDTDNADDLPPVLALENESQH
;
A
#
# COMPACT_ATOMS: atom_id res chain seq x y z
N MET A 1 -13.38 12.03 4.93
CA MET A 1 -12.69 13.11 4.19
C MET A 1 -13.51 13.40 2.94
N LYS A 2 -13.72 14.67 2.55
CA LYS A 2 -14.32 14.99 1.25
C LYS A 2 -13.22 15.01 0.21
N THR A 3 -13.36 14.24 -0.86
CA THR A 3 -12.41 14.20 -1.96
C THR A 3 -12.97 15.04 -3.10
N GLU A 4 -12.27 16.11 -3.47
CA GLU A 4 -12.72 17.03 -4.52
C GLU A 4 -11.86 16.88 -5.77
N GLN A 5 -12.51 16.82 -6.94
CA GLN A 5 -11.79 16.81 -8.21
C GLN A 5 -11.24 18.21 -8.49
N PRO A 6 -9.90 18.39 -8.56
CA PRO A 6 -9.34 19.71 -8.83
C PRO A 6 -9.61 20.12 -10.28
N LEU A 7 -9.94 21.40 -10.48
CA LEU A 7 -10.07 21.98 -11.80
C LEU A 7 -8.68 22.37 -12.35
N TRP A 8 -8.37 21.92 -13.56
CA TRP A 8 -7.18 22.33 -14.30
C TRP A 8 -7.57 23.24 -15.45
N GLY A 9 -6.84 24.33 -15.64
CA GLY A 9 -7.12 25.30 -16.68
C GLY A 9 -6.07 26.40 -16.77
N ARG A 10 -6.19 27.25 -17.79
CA ARG A 10 -5.31 28.41 -17.92
C ARG A 10 -5.54 29.39 -16.76
N GLY A 11 -4.45 29.92 -16.20
CA GLY A 11 -4.48 30.87 -15.08
C GLY A 11 -4.66 30.23 -13.69
N VAL A 12 -4.74 28.91 -13.61
CA VAL A 12 -5.01 28.18 -12.37
C VAL A 12 -3.67 27.79 -11.73
N MET A 13 -3.36 28.34 -10.54
CA MET A 13 -2.03 28.20 -9.90
C MET A 13 -1.66 26.76 -9.55
N VAL A 14 -0.52 26.25 -10.02
CA VAL A 14 -0.05 24.92 -9.66
C VAL A 14 0.41 24.91 -8.20
N SER A 15 -0.05 23.95 -7.41
CA SER A 15 0.36 23.78 -6.02
C SER A 15 0.44 22.31 -5.60
N PRO A 16 1.29 21.95 -4.63
CA PRO A 16 1.38 20.59 -4.10
C PRO A 16 0.02 20.04 -3.63
N GLN A 17 -0.80 20.89 -3.01
CA GLN A 17 -2.11 20.51 -2.48
C GLN A 17 -3.05 20.02 -3.59
N ARG A 18 -2.99 20.59 -4.80
CA ARG A 18 -3.83 20.13 -5.92
C ARG A 18 -3.41 18.77 -6.45
N PHE A 19 -2.12 18.49 -6.50
CA PHE A 19 -1.65 17.15 -6.85
C PHE A 19 -2.10 16.12 -5.81
N GLN A 20 -2.01 16.46 -4.52
CA GLN A 20 -2.51 15.60 -3.44
C GLN A 20 -4.01 15.34 -3.55
N GLN A 21 -4.82 16.36 -3.86
CA GLN A 21 -6.26 16.20 -4.08
C GLN A 21 -6.58 15.35 -5.32
N GLN A 22 -5.84 15.56 -6.43
CA GLN A 22 -5.99 14.73 -7.63
C GLN A 22 -5.68 13.25 -7.33
N ALA A 23 -4.61 12.98 -6.59
CA ALA A 23 -4.23 11.62 -6.19
C ALA A 23 -5.29 10.99 -5.28
N ALA A 24 -5.79 11.73 -4.29
CA ALA A 24 -6.88 11.28 -3.42
C ALA A 24 -8.16 10.98 -4.22
N TYR A 25 -8.50 11.81 -5.21
CA TYR A 25 -9.64 11.59 -6.09
C TYR A 25 -9.51 10.30 -6.92
N SER A 26 -8.32 10.08 -7.49
CA SER A 26 -8.04 8.84 -8.22
C SER A 26 -8.13 7.60 -7.33
N ALA A 27 -7.58 7.65 -6.11
CA ALA A 27 -7.65 6.56 -5.14
C ALA A 27 -9.10 6.25 -4.73
N TRP A 28 -9.90 7.29 -4.46
CA TRP A 28 -11.32 7.15 -4.14
C TRP A 28 -12.12 6.53 -5.30
N SER A 29 -11.87 6.95 -6.54
CA SER A 29 -12.53 6.39 -7.73
C SER A 29 -12.23 4.90 -7.91
N ALA A 30 -10.95 4.50 -7.73
CA ALA A 30 -10.55 3.10 -7.77
C ALA A 30 -11.25 2.26 -6.68
N GLU A 31 -11.36 2.79 -5.46
CA GLU A 31 -12.07 2.13 -4.36
C GLU A 31 -13.57 1.96 -4.67
N CYS A 32 -14.22 2.98 -5.25
CA CYS A 32 -15.61 2.88 -5.67
C CYS A 32 -15.82 1.74 -6.67
N ILE A 33 -14.94 1.61 -7.67
CA ILE A 33 -14.99 0.52 -8.66
C ILE A 33 -14.79 -0.84 -7.97
N ALA A 34 -13.79 -0.98 -7.10
CA ALA A 34 -13.50 -2.24 -6.43
C ALA A 34 -14.67 -2.74 -5.57
N ARG A 35 -15.37 -1.82 -4.88
CA ARG A 35 -16.57 -2.12 -4.07
C ARG A 35 -17.79 -2.54 -4.87
N LEU A 36 -17.83 -2.29 -6.18
CA LEU A 36 -18.90 -2.83 -7.03
C LEU A 36 -18.81 -4.36 -7.15
N GLY A 37 -17.59 -4.92 -7.09
CA GLY A 37 -17.35 -6.34 -7.30
C GLY A 37 -17.16 -7.15 -6.01
N LEU A 38 -16.67 -6.53 -4.93
CA LEU A 38 -16.27 -7.22 -3.70
C LEU A 38 -16.74 -6.46 -2.45
N SER A 39 -17.21 -7.19 -1.43
CA SER A 39 -17.58 -6.59 -0.13
C SER A 39 -16.36 -6.08 0.65
N HIS A 40 -15.22 -6.77 0.51
CA HIS A 40 -13.97 -6.45 1.19
C HIS A 40 -12.82 -6.45 0.16
N PRO A 41 -12.66 -5.37 -0.63
CA PRO A 41 -11.66 -5.28 -1.69
C PRO A 41 -10.26 -4.93 -1.12
N TRP A 42 -9.82 -5.66 -0.10
CA TRP A 42 -8.53 -5.49 0.56
C TRP A 42 -7.97 -6.84 0.99
N GLY A 43 -6.67 -6.91 1.21
CA GLY A 43 -5.98 -8.13 1.57
C GLY A 43 -4.60 -8.25 0.95
N MET A 44 -4.04 -9.44 1.06
CA MET A 44 -2.74 -9.81 0.51
C MET A 44 -2.92 -10.33 -0.91
N ILE A 45 -2.17 -9.76 -1.85
CA ILE A 45 -2.12 -10.19 -3.25
C ILE A 45 -0.92 -11.12 -3.43
N ASP A 46 0.24 -10.72 -2.90
CA ASP A 46 1.44 -11.54 -2.83
C ASP A 46 2.25 -11.22 -1.56
N ALA A 47 2.87 -12.24 -0.97
CA ALA A 47 3.82 -12.09 0.13
C ALA A 47 4.85 -13.22 0.09
N THR A 48 6.05 -12.88 -0.36
CA THR A 48 7.17 -13.82 -0.41
C THR A 48 8.25 -13.43 0.59
N PHE A 49 8.91 -14.44 1.13
CA PHE A 49 9.92 -14.30 2.18
C PHE A 49 11.19 -15.08 1.84
N GLU A 50 12.32 -14.64 2.39
CA GLU A 50 13.60 -15.35 2.28
C GLU A 50 13.62 -16.56 3.22
N SER A 51 13.48 -17.76 2.64
CA SER A 51 13.44 -19.01 3.40
C SER A 51 14.73 -19.30 4.17
N ASP A 52 15.88 -18.87 3.65
CA ASP A 52 17.16 -19.11 4.31
C ASP A 52 17.41 -18.17 5.50
N ALA A 53 16.82 -16.96 5.48
CA ALA A 53 16.87 -16.04 6.60
C ALA A 53 16.11 -16.60 7.82
N LEU A 54 15.02 -17.33 7.59
CA LEU A 54 14.24 -17.97 8.65
C LEU A 54 15.07 -18.97 9.46
N LYS A 55 15.97 -19.72 8.79
CA LYS A 55 16.92 -20.64 9.46
C LYS A 55 17.86 -19.93 10.42
N LEU A 56 18.07 -18.63 10.23
CA LEU A 56 18.91 -17.76 11.05
C LEU A 56 18.09 -16.92 12.04
N GLY A 57 16.82 -17.27 12.27
CA GLY A 57 15.94 -16.53 13.18
C GLY A 57 15.59 -15.13 12.68
N ARG A 58 15.48 -14.95 11.35
CA ARG A 58 15.12 -13.66 10.74
C ARG A 58 13.98 -13.83 9.74
N LEU A 59 12.97 -12.99 9.84
CA LEU A 59 11.91 -12.86 8.85
C LEU A 59 12.24 -11.69 7.92
N GLN A 60 12.56 -12.02 6.67
CA GLN A 60 12.90 -11.04 5.64
C GLN A 60 11.93 -11.19 4.47
N ALA A 61 11.22 -10.11 4.15
CA ALA A 61 10.37 -10.06 2.97
C ALA A 61 11.21 -10.00 1.68
N ARG A 62 10.70 -10.59 0.61
CA ARG A 62 11.25 -10.50 -0.75
C ARG A 62 10.35 -9.71 -1.69
N HIS A 63 9.04 -9.91 -1.59
CA HIS A 63 8.04 -9.15 -2.32
C HIS A 63 6.77 -9.08 -1.47
N LEU A 64 6.21 -7.88 -1.30
CA LEU A 64 4.92 -7.66 -0.67
C LEU A 64 4.05 -6.86 -1.63
N HIS A 65 2.91 -7.44 -1.97
CA HIS A 65 1.85 -6.78 -2.72
C HIS A 65 0.56 -6.88 -1.91
N ILE A 66 0.15 -5.76 -1.31
CA ILE A 66 -0.89 -5.72 -0.29
C ILE A 66 -1.79 -4.52 -0.52
N ARG A 67 -3.10 -4.73 -0.48
CA ARG A 67 -4.09 -3.66 -0.45
C ARG A 67 -4.66 -3.52 0.95
N PHE A 68 -4.49 -2.36 1.57
CA PHE A 68 -5.03 -2.05 2.88
C PHE A 68 -6.54 -1.73 2.84
N PRO A 69 -7.26 -1.84 3.97
CA PRO A 69 -8.70 -1.54 4.04
C PRO A 69 -9.09 -0.09 3.72
N ASP A 70 -8.14 0.84 3.81
CA ASP A 70 -8.31 2.25 3.43
C ASP A 70 -8.18 2.48 1.91
N GLY A 71 -7.83 1.42 1.15
CA GLY A 71 -7.63 1.44 -0.29
C GLY A 71 -6.19 1.72 -0.72
N THR A 72 -5.27 1.95 0.22
CA THR A 72 -3.84 2.10 -0.06
C THR A 72 -3.27 0.79 -0.61
N LEU A 73 -2.55 0.86 -1.73
CA LEU A 73 -1.86 -0.28 -2.34
C LEU A 73 -0.37 -0.14 -2.07
N ILE A 74 0.24 -1.19 -1.54
CA ILE A 74 1.68 -1.34 -1.40
C ILE A 74 2.13 -2.43 -2.38
N ASP A 75 3.16 -2.11 -3.15
CA ASP A 75 3.80 -3.02 -4.11
C ASP A 75 5.31 -2.77 -4.09
N THR A 76 6.04 -3.70 -3.45
CA THR A 76 7.48 -3.57 -3.25
C THR A 76 8.31 -3.86 -4.50
N ASP A 77 7.71 -4.40 -5.56
CA ASP A 77 8.40 -4.60 -6.85
C ASP A 77 8.23 -3.38 -7.77
N ASN A 78 7.37 -2.42 -7.40
CA ASN A 78 7.03 -1.28 -8.25
C ASN A 78 7.36 0.08 -7.62
N ALA A 79 6.80 0.40 -6.45
CA ALA A 79 6.80 1.77 -5.92
C ALA A 79 7.22 1.89 -4.45
N ASP A 80 7.21 0.78 -3.71
CA ASP A 80 7.48 0.78 -2.27
C ASP A 80 8.76 0.02 -1.93
N ASP A 81 9.40 0.38 -0.82
CA ASP A 81 10.56 -0.36 -0.32
C ASP A 81 10.11 -1.57 0.52
N LEU A 82 10.94 -2.63 0.53
CA LEU A 82 10.74 -3.74 1.45
C LEU A 82 10.88 -3.26 2.91
N PRO A 83 10.06 -3.78 3.84
CA PRO A 83 10.21 -3.48 5.25
C PRO A 83 11.54 -4.02 5.79
N PRO A 84 12.06 -3.44 6.90
CA PRO A 84 13.27 -3.93 7.53
C PRO A 84 13.10 -5.39 7.98
N VAL A 85 14.21 -6.13 7.99
CA VAL A 85 14.27 -7.51 8.46
C VAL A 85 13.86 -7.57 9.94
N LEU A 86 12.90 -8.44 10.25
CA LEU A 86 12.47 -8.68 11.62
C LEU A 86 13.31 -9.81 12.23
N ALA A 87 14.00 -9.52 13.33
CA ALA A 87 14.63 -10.57 14.14
C ALA A 87 13.54 -11.33 14.91
N LEU A 88 13.56 -12.66 14.79
CA LEU A 88 12.68 -13.56 15.54
C LEU A 88 13.42 -13.91 16.82
N GLU A 89 13.15 -13.18 17.90
CA GLU A 89 13.64 -13.58 19.23
C GLU A 89 12.98 -14.91 19.62
N ASN A 90 13.78 -15.84 20.12
CA ASN A 90 13.23 -17.06 20.72
C ASN A 90 12.56 -16.65 22.03
N GLU A 91 11.23 -16.50 22.06
CA GLU A 91 10.49 -16.68 23.31
C GLU A 91 10.51 -18.17 23.69
N SER A 92 11.69 -18.65 24.06
CA SER A 92 11.85 -19.86 24.89
C SER A 92 11.69 -19.45 26.35
N GLN A 93 10.50 -18.97 26.71
CA GLN A 93 10.05 -18.90 28.08
C GLN A 93 8.64 -19.49 28.14
N HIS A 94 8.57 -20.82 28.14
CA HIS A 94 7.67 -21.60 28.99
C HIS A 94 8.12 -23.06 29.06
#